data_AF-A0A1F8F7C2-F1
#
_entry.id   AF-A0A1F8F7C2-F1
#
_cell.length_a   1.000
_cell.length_b   1.000
_cell.length_c   1.000
_cell.angle_alpha   90.00
_cell.angle_beta   90.00
_cell.angle_gamma   90.00
#
_symmetry.space_group_name_H-M   'P 1'
#
loop_
_entity.id
_entity.type
_entity.pdbx_description
1 polymer ?
#
loop_
_entity_poly.entity_id
_entity_poly.type
_entity_poly.pdbx_seq_one_letter_code
_entity_poly.pdbx_strand_id
1 'polypeptide(L)'
;MLKLHKFPPTKRGDIVNTGNEPWFDSGYLKLRTVRFVNGGLVVQFDNGDTVGVSVSDLNLPRHPDLGWNKAYLNEDGSVIIPGNPNFEIPGLTFRMLTDDAFAKHMQEQAVLQRKIVGARIRRMRERKNLTAEEVAVGADISLSELEKIENGESNLADNIGLLMLILNYMGYAPADLVKEQ
;
A
#
# COMPACT_ATOMS: atom_id res chain seq x y z
N MET A 1 -12.31 18.98 -26.88
CA MET A 1 -12.22 19.41 -25.47
C MET A 1 -13.00 18.41 -24.62
N LEU A 2 -12.32 17.51 -23.91
CA LEU A 2 -12.95 16.58 -22.97
C LEU A 2 -13.00 17.23 -21.58
N LYS A 3 -14.19 17.33 -20.99
CA LYS A 3 -14.42 17.96 -19.67
C LYS A 3 -14.04 16.99 -18.55
N LEU A 4 -13.07 17.39 -17.72
CA LEU A 4 -12.82 16.82 -16.38
C LEU A 4 -14.09 17.00 -15.53
N HIS A 5 -14.80 15.91 -15.22
CA HIS A 5 -15.88 15.94 -14.25
C HIS A 5 -15.29 15.72 -12.85
N LYS A 6 -15.37 16.76 -12.01
CA LYS A 6 -15.14 16.67 -10.57
C LYS A 6 -16.37 15.98 -9.94
N PHE A 7 -16.17 14.91 -9.18
CA PHE A 7 -17.23 14.28 -8.39
C PHE A 7 -17.29 14.87 -6.98
N PRO A 8 -18.49 15.05 -6.38
CA PRO A 8 -18.64 15.61 -5.04
C PRO A 8 -18.40 14.55 -3.94
N PRO A 9 -17.91 14.95 -2.75
CA PRO A 9 -17.68 14.01 -1.65
C PRO A 9 -19.00 13.53 -1.03
N THR A 10 -19.19 12.22 -0.91
CA THR A 10 -20.34 11.58 -0.25
C THR A 10 -20.17 11.58 1.28
N LYS A 11 -21.27 11.86 2.00
CA LYS A 11 -21.33 12.02 3.46
C LYS A 11 -20.98 10.73 4.22
N ARG A 12 -20.33 10.88 5.39
CA ARG A 12 -20.10 9.83 6.40
C ARG A 12 -21.43 9.20 6.83
N GLY A 13 -21.54 7.89 6.67
CA GLY A 13 -22.49 7.00 7.31
C GLY A 13 -21.77 5.70 7.66
N ASP A 14 -22.17 5.09 8.77
CA ASP A 14 -21.58 3.88 9.33
C ASP A 14 -21.55 2.72 8.32
N ILE A 15 -20.42 2.03 8.24
CA ILE A 15 -20.16 1.03 7.22
C ILE A 15 -20.83 -0.28 7.63
N VAL A 16 -22.00 -0.54 7.05
CA VAL A 16 -22.58 -1.87 7.01
C VAL A 16 -21.93 -2.59 5.83
N ASN A 17 -21.10 -3.61 6.10
CA ASN A 17 -20.52 -4.48 5.07
C ASN A 17 -21.65 -5.34 4.48
N THR A 18 -22.04 -5.06 3.25
CA THR A 18 -23.20 -5.71 2.60
C THR A 18 -22.81 -6.89 1.71
N GLY A 19 -21.52 -7.16 1.53
CA GLY A 19 -21.01 -8.22 0.65
C GLY A 19 -21.23 -7.95 -0.84
N ASN A 20 -21.60 -6.72 -1.20
CA ASN A 20 -21.93 -6.27 -2.56
C ASN A 20 -20.98 -5.17 -3.06
N GLU A 21 -19.90 -4.90 -2.33
CA GLU A 21 -18.94 -3.86 -2.69
C GLU A 21 -18.10 -4.28 -3.91
N PRO A 22 -17.76 -3.35 -4.83
CA PRO A 22 -17.11 -3.69 -6.10
C PRO A 22 -15.78 -4.44 -5.98
N TRP A 23 -15.03 -4.19 -4.90
CA TRP A 23 -13.73 -4.82 -4.64
C TRP A 23 -13.79 -6.30 -4.24
N PHE A 24 -14.98 -6.87 -4.09
CA PHE A 24 -15.16 -8.32 -3.97
C PHE A 24 -15.23 -9.05 -5.32
N ASP A 25 -15.35 -8.31 -6.44
CA ASP A 25 -15.23 -8.88 -7.77
C ASP A 25 -13.76 -9.23 -8.08
N SER A 26 -13.51 -10.47 -8.48
CA SER A 26 -12.19 -10.96 -8.88
C SER A 26 -11.55 -10.18 -10.03
N GLY A 27 -12.34 -9.48 -10.85
CA GLY A 27 -11.90 -8.62 -11.94
C GLY A 27 -11.62 -7.17 -11.53
N TYR A 28 -11.94 -6.77 -10.29
CA TYR A 28 -11.83 -5.39 -9.83
C TYR A 28 -10.39 -4.86 -9.82
N LEU A 29 -9.42 -5.71 -9.44
CA LEU A 29 -8.00 -5.36 -9.37
C LEU A 29 -7.18 -5.82 -10.58
N LYS A 30 -7.75 -6.65 -11.48
CA LYS A 30 -7.02 -7.24 -12.59
C LYS A 30 -7.04 -6.33 -13.80
N LEU A 31 -5.86 -5.97 -14.30
CA LEU A 31 -5.72 -5.14 -15.50
C LEU A 31 -5.72 -6.01 -16.75
N ARG A 32 -6.40 -5.51 -17.78
CA ARG A 32 -6.53 -6.14 -19.11
C ARG A 32 -5.78 -5.37 -20.18
N THR A 33 -5.74 -4.05 -20.10
CA THR A 33 -4.98 -3.22 -21.04
C THR A 33 -4.32 -2.04 -20.34
N VAL A 34 -3.23 -1.55 -20.94
CA VAL A 34 -2.57 -0.28 -20.58
C VAL A 34 -2.19 0.48 -21.84
N ARG A 35 -2.38 1.80 -21.83
CA ARG A 35 -1.92 2.72 -22.86
C ARG A 35 -1.43 4.01 -22.24
N PHE A 36 -0.36 4.57 -22.81
CA PHE A 36 0.11 5.90 -22.44
C PHE A 36 -0.48 6.95 -23.40
N VAL A 37 -1.25 7.89 -22.85
CA VAL A 37 -1.93 8.94 -23.63
C VAL A 37 -1.89 10.25 -22.86
N ASN A 38 -1.49 11.34 -23.52
CA ASN A 38 -1.51 12.70 -22.96
C ASN A 38 -0.80 12.85 -21.59
N GLY A 39 0.34 12.17 -21.39
CA GLY A 39 1.08 12.26 -20.14
C GLY A 39 0.51 11.43 -18.98
N GLY A 40 -0.44 10.52 -19.26
CA GLY A 40 -1.02 9.61 -18.27
C GLY A 40 -1.15 8.19 -18.78
N LEU A 41 -1.40 7.27 -17.87
CA LEU A 41 -1.74 5.89 -18.16
C LEU A 41 -3.26 5.73 -18.15
N VAL A 42 -3.79 5.12 -19.21
CA VAL A 42 -5.17 4.68 -19.30
C VAL A 42 -5.16 3.16 -19.22
N VAL A 43 -5.86 2.61 -18.23
CA VAL A 43 -5.96 1.16 -18.01
C VAL A 43 -7.40 0.71 -18.07
N GLN A 44 -7.61 -0.53 -18.53
CA GLN A 44 -8.88 -1.21 -18.45
C GLN A 44 -8.76 -2.39 -17.48
N PHE A 45 -9.73 -2.57 -16.61
CA PHE A 45 -9.83 -3.70 -15.70
C PHE A 45 -10.68 -4.83 -16.30
N ASP A 46 -10.54 -6.04 -15.76
CA ASP A 46 -11.31 -7.20 -16.19
C ASP A 46 -12.81 -7.09 -15.90
N ASN A 47 -13.20 -6.30 -14.89
CA ASN A 47 -14.61 -5.99 -14.63
C ASN A 47 -15.21 -4.98 -15.64
N GLY A 48 -14.42 -4.53 -16.62
CA GLY A 48 -14.85 -3.63 -17.69
C GLY A 48 -14.54 -2.15 -17.45
N ASP A 49 -14.18 -1.76 -16.22
CA ASP A 49 -13.87 -0.38 -15.87
C ASP A 49 -12.67 0.14 -16.66
N THR A 50 -12.72 1.41 -17.05
CA THR A 50 -11.58 2.10 -17.68
C THR A 50 -11.28 3.36 -16.90
N VAL A 51 -10.03 3.52 -16.47
CA VAL A 51 -9.59 4.69 -15.68
C VAL A 51 -8.33 5.30 -16.27
N GLY A 52 -8.14 6.59 -16.03
CA GLY A 52 -6.95 7.33 -16.44
C GLY A 52 -6.27 7.96 -15.23
N VAL A 53 -4.95 7.84 -15.15
CA VAL A 53 -4.13 8.37 -14.06
C VAL A 53 -2.96 9.17 -14.66
N SER A 54 -2.74 10.39 -14.18
CA SER A 54 -1.57 11.18 -14.56
C SER A 54 -0.30 10.57 -13.99
N VAL A 55 0.82 10.61 -14.72
CA VAL A 55 2.11 10.10 -14.19
C VAL A 55 2.56 10.87 -12.95
N SER A 56 2.13 12.13 -12.78
CA SER A 56 2.38 12.92 -11.58
C SER A 56 1.74 12.34 -10.32
N ASP A 57 0.59 11.66 -10.48
CA ASP A 57 -0.25 11.22 -9.36
C ASP A 57 0.17 9.83 -8.84
N LEU A 58 0.94 9.09 -9.65
CA LEU A 58 1.51 7.80 -9.26
C LEU A 58 2.59 7.93 -8.17
N ASN A 59 3.11 9.14 -7.93
CA ASN A 59 4.11 9.45 -6.90
C ASN A 59 5.29 8.45 -6.88
N LEU A 60 5.74 8.02 -8.05
CA LEU A 60 6.89 7.12 -8.17
C LEU A 60 8.18 7.87 -7.80
N PRO A 61 9.20 7.18 -7.25
CA PRO A 61 10.53 7.75 -7.10
C PRO A 61 10.99 8.39 -8.41
N ARG A 62 11.51 9.62 -8.35
CA ARG A 62 11.93 10.36 -9.55
C ARG A 62 13.00 9.58 -10.29
N HIS A 63 12.63 9.03 -11.43
CA HIS A 63 13.55 8.35 -12.33
C HIS A 63 13.41 8.97 -13.73
N PRO A 64 14.44 9.69 -14.23
CA PRO A 64 14.33 10.48 -15.47
C PRO A 64 14.12 9.61 -16.73
N ASP A 65 14.50 8.33 -16.67
CA ASP A 65 14.59 7.46 -17.85
C ASP A 65 13.44 6.44 -17.98
N LEU A 66 12.26 6.74 -17.41
CA LEU A 66 11.12 5.83 -17.51
C LEU A 66 10.47 5.88 -18.90
N GLY A 67 10.40 4.72 -19.54
CA GLY A 67 9.77 4.50 -20.84
C GLY A 67 8.25 4.39 -20.76
N TRP A 68 7.56 5.43 -20.29
CA TRP A 68 6.10 5.46 -20.11
C TRP A 68 5.31 5.02 -21.36
N ASN A 69 5.75 5.46 -22.54
CA ASN A 69 5.14 5.12 -23.82
C ASN A 69 5.36 3.66 -24.25
N LYS A 70 6.19 2.91 -23.52
CA LYS A 70 6.47 1.49 -23.70
C LYS A 70 5.88 0.64 -22.56
N ALA A 71 5.00 1.22 -21.74
CA ALA A 71 4.33 0.48 -20.68
C ALA A 71 3.57 -0.73 -21.23
N TYR A 72 3.66 -1.86 -20.53
CA TYR A 72 3.02 -3.12 -20.93
C TYR A 72 2.49 -3.87 -19.70
N LEU A 73 1.65 -4.89 -19.89
CA LEU A 73 1.17 -5.72 -18.79
C LEU A 73 2.09 -6.91 -18.53
N ASN A 74 2.37 -7.17 -17.26
CA ASN A 74 3.03 -8.40 -16.81
C ASN A 74 2.02 -9.56 -16.75
N GLU A 75 2.54 -10.80 -16.60
CA GLU A 75 1.72 -12.01 -16.50
C GLU A 75 0.76 -12.01 -15.30
N ASP A 76 1.14 -11.34 -14.21
CA ASP A 76 0.30 -11.16 -13.01
C ASP A 76 -0.75 -10.04 -13.13
N GLY A 77 -0.78 -9.34 -14.27
CA GLY A 77 -1.72 -8.24 -14.52
C GLY A 77 -1.29 -6.88 -13.97
N SER A 78 -0.05 -6.73 -13.48
CA SER A 78 0.53 -5.42 -13.17
C SER A 78 0.98 -4.67 -14.43
N VAL A 79 1.10 -3.34 -14.36
CA VAL A 79 1.73 -2.54 -15.42
C VAL A 79 3.23 -2.46 -15.17
N ILE A 80 4.02 -2.84 -16.16
CA ILE A 80 5.46 -2.60 -16.18
C ILE A 80 5.76 -1.31 -16.94
N ILE A 81 6.50 -0.41 -16.30
CA ILE A 81 7.13 0.74 -16.92
C ILE A 81 8.60 0.41 -17.16
N PRO A 82 9.04 0.26 -18.43
CA PRO A 82 10.45 0.01 -18.73
C PRO A 82 11.36 1.09 -18.15
N GLY A 83 12.44 0.67 -17.50
CA GLY A 83 13.42 1.55 -16.86
C GLY A 83 14.67 0.78 -16.44
N ASN A 84 15.54 1.40 -15.64
CA ASN A 84 16.67 0.73 -15.02
C ASN A 84 16.70 1.01 -13.50
N PRO A 85 16.03 0.20 -12.66
CA PRO A 85 15.26 -1.01 -13.01
C PRO A 85 13.88 -0.70 -13.62
N ASN A 86 13.21 -1.72 -14.15
CA ASN A 86 11.79 -1.64 -14.48
C ASN A 86 10.97 -1.30 -13.24
N PHE A 87 9.89 -0.55 -13.43
CA PHE A 87 8.98 -0.21 -12.35
C PHE A 87 7.64 -0.95 -12.53
N GLU A 88 7.15 -1.58 -11.48
CA GLU A 88 5.87 -2.30 -11.47
C GLU A 88 4.79 -1.46 -10.80
N ILE A 89 3.61 -1.37 -11.43
CA ILE A 89 2.44 -0.66 -10.92
C ILE A 89 1.26 -1.65 -10.87
N PRO A 90 0.90 -2.15 -9.68
CA PRO A 90 -0.25 -3.04 -9.52
C PRO A 90 -1.58 -2.33 -9.80
N GLY A 91 -2.62 -3.12 -10.17
CA GLY A 91 -3.99 -2.61 -10.32
C GLY A 91 -4.55 -1.91 -9.07
N LEU A 92 -4.06 -2.31 -7.89
CA LEU A 92 -4.36 -1.67 -6.61
C LEU A 92 -4.05 -0.17 -6.64
N THR A 93 -2.93 0.24 -7.21
CA THR A 93 -2.52 1.65 -7.31
C THR A 93 -3.54 2.46 -8.09
N PHE A 94 -3.99 1.95 -9.24
CA PHE A 94 -5.00 2.62 -10.06
C PHE A 94 -6.32 2.75 -9.31
N ARG A 95 -6.78 1.72 -8.60
CA ARG A 95 -8.02 1.79 -7.81
C ARG A 95 -7.91 2.76 -6.64
N MET A 96 -6.81 2.76 -5.91
CA MET A 96 -6.58 3.71 -4.82
C MET A 96 -6.59 5.17 -5.28
N LEU A 97 -6.21 5.44 -6.54
CA LEU A 97 -6.18 6.79 -7.10
C LEU A 97 -7.49 7.22 -7.77
N THR A 98 -8.38 6.28 -8.09
CA THR A 98 -9.56 6.54 -8.95
C THR A 98 -10.89 6.14 -8.35
N ASP A 99 -10.89 5.36 -7.26
CA ASP A 99 -12.07 5.02 -6.47
C ASP A 99 -11.86 5.45 -5.01
N ASP A 100 -12.47 6.58 -4.64
CA ASP A 100 -12.38 7.17 -3.30
C ASP A 100 -12.96 6.25 -2.20
N ALA A 101 -14.00 5.48 -2.51
CA ALA A 101 -14.63 4.58 -1.55
C ALA A 101 -13.69 3.41 -1.25
N PHE A 102 -13.08 2.84 -2.28
CA PHE A 102 -12.06 1.82 -2.14
C PHE A 102 -10.80 2.35 -1.44
N ALA A 103 -10.33 3.55 -1.80
CA ALA A 103 -9.19 4.18 -1.14
C ALA A 103 -9.45 4.36 0.36
N LYS A 104 -10.64 4.82 0.74
CA LYS A 104 -11.06 4.94 2.14
C LYS A 104 -11.12 3.57 2.83
N HIS A 105 -11.71 2.56 2.18
CA HIS A 105 -11.74 1.19 2.71
C HIS A 105 -10.32 0.66 2.97
N MET A 106 -9.40 0.86 2.02
CA MET A 106 -8.00 0.44 2.17
C MET A 106 -7.27 1.20 3.30
N GLN A 107 -7.56 2.50 3.49
CA GLN A 107 -7.02 3.26 4.62
C GLN A 107 -7.50 2.70 5.96
N GLU A 108 -8.78 2.35 6.08
CA GLU A 108 -9.36 1.73 7.27
C GLU A 108 -8.73 0.36 7.55
N GLN A 109 -8.58 -0.48 6.51
CA GLN A 109 -7.88 -1.76 6.62
C GLN A 109 -6.41 -1.59 7.01
N ALA A 110 -5.71 -0.59 6.45
CA ALA A 110 -4.33 -0.31 6.79
C ALA A 110 -4.16 0.11 8.26
N VAL A 111 -5.10 0.89 8.82
CA VAL A 111 -5.12 1.22 10.26
C VAL A 111 -5.24 -0.05 11.10
N LEU A 112 -6.17 -0.95 10.76
CA LEU A 112 -6.36 -2.21 11.49
C LEU A 112 -5.11 -3.09 11.39
N GLN A 113 -4.53 -3.21 10.20
CA GLN A 113 -3.34 -4.01 9.98
C GLN A 113 -2.13 -3.47 10.77
N ARG A 114 -1.95 -2.15 10.84
CA ARG A 114 -0.89 -1.54 11.66
C ARG A 114 -1.04 -1.88 13.14
N LYS A 115 -2.27 -1.82 13.68
CA LYS A 115 -2.53 -2.22 15.07
C LYS A 115 -2.20 -3.68 15.32
N ILE A 116 -2.56 -4.57 14.40
CA ILE A 116 -2.23 -6.00 14.49
C ILE A 116 -0.72 -6.21 14.47
N VAL A 117 -0.01 -5.59 13.52
CA VAL A 117 1.46 -5.70 13.42
C VAL A 117 2.15 -5.15 14.66
N GLY A 118 1.76 -3.96 15.13
CA GLY A 118 2.28 -3.37 16.35
C GLY A 118 2.10 -4.28 17.58
N ALA A 119 0.88 -4.81 17.76
CA ALA A 119 0.59 -5.75 18.85
C ALA A 119 1.41 -7.05 18.75
N ARG A 120 1.74 -7.52 17.55
CA ARG A 120 2.63 -8.68 17.36
C ARG A 120 4.07 -8.36 17.72
N ILE A 121 4.61 -7.21 17.27
CA ILE A 121 5.94 -6.73 17.64
C ILE A 121 6.08 -6.67 19.16
N ARG A 122 5.09 -6.07 19.84
CA ARG A 122 5.05 -5.99 21.31
C ARG A 122 5.10 -7.36 21.98
N ARG A 123 4.28 -8.30 21.53
CA ARG A 123 4.25 -9.67 22.11
C ARG A 123 5.57 -10.41 21.88
N MET A 124 6.14 -10.27 20.69
CA MET A 124 7.44 -10.85 20.35
C MET A 124 8.55 -10.30 21.26
N ARG A 125 8.52 -8.98 21.55
CA ARG A 125 9.40 -8.33 22.53
C ARG A 125 9.22 -8.89 23.93
N GLU A 126 7.99 -8.93 24.42
CA GLU A 126 7.65 -9.41 25.77
C GLU A 126 8.06 -10.88 25.97
N ARG A 127 7.96 -11.75 24.95
CA ARG A 127 8.45 -13.14 25.00
C ARG A 127 9.96 -13.25 25.17
N LYS A 128 10.72 -12.24 24.75
CA LYS A 128 12.16 -12.15 24.99
C LYS A 128 12.50 -11.52 26.33
N ASN A 129 11.48 -11.19 27.15
CA ASN A 129 11.61 -10.45 28.40
C ASN A 129 12.33 -9.10 28.24
N LEU A 130 12.19 -8.48 27.07
CA LEU A 130 12.79 -7.18 26.78
C LEU A 130 11.81 -6.05 27.10
N THR A 131 12.33 -4.98 27.68
CA THR A 131 11.61 -3.71 27.83
C THR A 131 11.56 -2.96 26.50
N ALA A 132 10.59 -2.06 26.36
CA ALA A 132 10.51 -1.18 25.19
C ALA A 132 11.78 -0.32 25.07
N GLU A 133 12.34 0.13 26.19
CA GLU A 133 13.55 0.96 26.18
C GLU A 133 14.78 0.20 25.68
N GLU A 134 14.96 -1.06 26.07
CA GLU A 134 16.06 -1.90 25.55
C GLU A 134 15.98 -2.08 24.03
N VAL A 135 14.78 -2.35 23.50
CA VAL A 135 14.59 -2.48 22.05
C VAL A 135 14.76 -1.16 21.32
N ALA A 136 14.26 -0.06 21.89
CA ALA A 136 14.41 1.26 21.29
C ALA A 136 15.88 1.66 21.16
N VAL A 137 16.66 1.50 22.24
CA VAL A 137 18.12 1.72 22.23
C VAL A 137 18.81 0.77 21.25
N GLY A 138 18.43 -0.51 21.25
CA GLY A 138 19.00 -1.53 20.37
C GLY A 138 18.76 -1.29 18.87
N ALA A 139 17.63 -0.67 18.51
CA ALA A 139 17.25 -0.34 17.15
C ALA A 139 17.57 1.12 16.76
N ASP A 140 18.26 1.87 17.62
CA ASP A 140 18.62 3.29 17.43
C ASP A 140 17.39 4.18 17.15
N ILE A 141 16.33 4.01 17.94
CA ILE A 141 15.13 4.85 17.90
C ILE A 141 14.73 5.37 19.27
N SER A 142 13.89 6.39 19.29
CA SER A 142 13.30 6.86 20.55
C SER A 142 12.29 5.85 21.10
N LEU A 143 12.18 5.76 22.44
CA LEU A 143 11.15 4.98 23.12
C LEU A 143 9.74 5.32 22.62
N SER A 144 9.45 6.62 22.47
CA SER A 144 8.14 7.09 21.97
C SER A 144 7.83 6.58 20.56
N GLU A 145 8.83 6.45 19.69
CA GLU A 145 8.63 5.91 18.35
C GLU A 145 8.32 4.40 18.40
N LEU A 146 9.03 3.64 19.24
CA LEU A 146 8.72 2.23 19.44
C LEU A 146 7.31 2.04 20.00
N GLU A 147 6.89 2.85 20.97
CA GLU A 147 5.53 2.78 21.52
C GLU A 147 4.46 3.07 20.46
N LYS A 148 4.66 4.09 19.62
CA LYS A 148 3.76 4.37 18.49
C LYS A 148 3.70 3.20 17.51
N ILE A 149 4.84 2.57 17.21
CA ILE A 149 4.91 1.38 16.37
C ILE A 149 4.10 0.23 16.99
N GLU A 150 4.34 -0.06 18.27
CA GLU A 150 3.65 -1.14 18.98
C GLU A 150 2.15 -0.91 19.14
N ASN A 151 1.72 0.35 19.16
CA ASN A 151 0.31 0.74 19.19
C ASN A 151 -0.32 0.85 17.78
N GLY A 152 0.46 0.68 16.70
CA GLY A 152 -0.02 0.78 15.32
C GLY A 152 -0.27 2.20 14.82
N GLU A 153 0.32 3.18 15.49
CA GLU A 153 0.19 4.61 15.20
C GLU A 153 1.23 5.12 14.20
N SER A 154 2.35 4.40 14.05
CA SER A 154 3.41 4.70 13.06
C SER A 154 3.26 3.87 11.79
N ASN A 155 3.47 4.49 10.62
CA ASN A 155 3.40 3.80 9.33
C ASN A 155 4.73 3.14 8.95
N LEU A 156 4.94 1.91 9.45
CA LEU A 156 6.14 1.13 9.13
C LEU A 156 6.27 0.75 7.64
N ALA A 157 5.19 0.82 6.84
CA ALA A 157 5.26 0.51 5.40
C ALA A 157 6.22 1.45 4.64
N ASP A 158 6.37 2.68 5.14
CA ASP A 158 7.27 3.68 4.54
C ASP A 158 8.73 3.50 5.01
N ASN A 159 8.99 2.61 5.99
CA ASN A 159 10.31 2.36 6.56
C ASN A 159 10.52 0.89 6.94
N ILE A 160 10.60 0.03 5.92
CA ILE A 160 10.88 -1.41 6.10
C ILE A 160 12.23 -1.66 6.80
N GLY A 161 13.22 -0.78 6.61
CA GLY A 161 14.53 -0.88 7.25
C GLY A 161 14.42 -0.79 8.78
N LEU A 162 13.58 0.11 9.28
CA LEU A 162 13.33 0.21 10.72
C LEU A 162 12.65 -1.05 11.29
N LEU A 163 11.68 -1.61 10.58
CA LEU A 163 11.05 -2.87 11.00
C LEU A 163 12.09 -4.00 11.11
N MET A 164 13.01 -4.09 10.13
CA MET A 164 14.11 -5.06 10.16
C MET A 164 15.02 -4.87 11.38
N LEU A 165 15.40 -3.63 11.71
CA LEU A 165 16.26 -3.34 12.87
C LEU A 165 15.60 -3.79 14.18
N ILE A 166 14.33 -3.43 14.39
CA ILE A 166 13.57 -3.81 15.59
C ILE A 166 13.50 -5.34 15.73
N LEU A 167 13.10 -6.04 14.66
CA LEU A 167 12.96 -7.51 14.69
C LEU A 167 14.31 -8.21 14.89
N ASN A 168 15.35 -7.78 14.17
CA ASN A 168 16.67 -8.38 14.27
C ASN A 168 17.27 -8.23 15.67
N TYR A 169 17.10 -7.06 16.31
CA TYR A 169 17.53 -6.86 17.70
C TYR A 169 16.87 -7.85 18.66
N MET A 170 15.58 -8.13 18.46
CA MET A 170 14.84 -9.14 19.23
C MET A 170 15.15 -10.59 18.81
N GLY A 171 15.97 -10.79 17.79
CA GLY A 171 16.35 -12.11 17.25
C GLY A 171 15.27 -12.77 16.40
N TYR A 172 14.45 -11.98 15.68
CA TYR A 172 13.40 -12.47 14.79
C TYR A 172 13.62 -12.02 13.35
N ALA A 173 13.04 -12.78 12.41
CA ALA A 173 12.91 -12.39 11.02
C ALA A 173 11.49 -11.85 10.73
N PRO A 174 11.28 -11.11 9.62
CA PRO A 174 9.93 -10.67 9.21
C PRO A 174 8.92 -11.81 9.06
N ALA A 175 9.38 -13.00 8.67
CA ALA A 175 8.52 -14.18 8.56
C ALA A 175 7.90 -14.60 9.90
N ASP A 176 8.50 -14.24 11.03
CA ASP A 176 7.99 -14.61 12.35
C ASP A 176 6.80 -13.73 12.76
N LEU A 177 6.71 -12.49 12.27
CA LEU A 177 5.52 -11.64 12.43
C LEU A 177 4.26 -12.26 11.82
N VAL A 178 4.40 -13.02 10.74
CA VAL A 178 3.26 -13.68 10.09
C VAL A 178 2.75 -14.85 10.96
N LYS A 179 3.66 -15.53 11.65
CA LYS A 179 3.36 -16.69 12.51
C LYS A 179 2.84 -16.27 13.89
N GLU A 180 3.13 -15.04 14.33
CA GLU A 180 2.67 -14.51 15.60
C GLU A 180 1.15 -14.26 15.56
N GLN A 181 0.37 -15.15 16.20
CA GLN A 181 -1.08 -15.08 16.29
C GLN A 181 -1.51 -14.48 17.61
#